data_AF-A0A7J4LNX3-F1
#
_entry.id   AF-A0A7J4LNX3-F1
#
_cell.length_a   1.000
_cell.length_b   1.000
_cell.length_c   1.000
_cell.angle_alpha   90.00
_cell.angle_beta   90.00
_cell.angle_gamma   90.00
#
_symmetry.space_group_name_H-M   'P 1'
#
loop_
_entity.id
_entity.type
_entity.pdbx_description
1 polymer ?
#
loop_
_entity_poly.entity_id
_entity_poly.type
_entity_poly.pdbx_seq_one_letter_code
_entity_poly.pdbx_strand_id
1 'polypeptide(L)'
;MLWDGTYIIIGVIALILLMLVLGIISGVMEFVLVESLVNNVVTIRASVRRYLRPGFNLFIVKLVIELVFLALFILAMLPVVAPLLKPGVVITTGLLISAIIWLIVVLLVLAVAGGIVNSFIGLSIPVAMYNRKGIIAAIKEVVGAFRREWKQVVVYWVVRIILGIVAGIIAGIAIFIIFLLVAAILLIIGLVMFFALSAIAGPDSLLLWIVLGAYAFLAILVFIILGLLASVPVPVFMKYHMLAFLNAWHPEARIRFFDAAPIIPAAPV
;
A
#
# COMPACT_ATOMS: atom_id res chain seq x y z
N MET A 1 15.08 -12.02 -36.78
CA MET A 1 15.00 -10.62 -36.29
C MET A 1 13.55 -10.20 -35.99
N LEU A 2 12.80 -11.04 -35.25
CA LEU A 2 11.37 -10.83 -34.86
C LEU A 2 11.13 -11.24 -33.39
N TRP A 3 12.19 -11.56 -32.65
CA TRP A 3 12.10 -12.19 -31.33
C TRP A 3 12.12 -11.18 -30.18
N ASP A 4 12.80 -10.04 -30.31
CA ASP A 4 12.95 -9.10 -29.19
C ASP A 4 11.66 -8.32 -28.87
N GLY A 5 10.89 -7.92 -29.89
CA GLY A 5 9.65 -7.15 -29.68
C GLY A 5 8.53 -7.96 -29.01
N THR A 6 8.39 -9.23 -29.38
CA THR A 6 7.29 -10.09 -28.89
C THR A 6 7.46 -10.44 -27.41
N TYR A 7 8.68 -10.74 -26.95
CA TYR A 7 8.95 -10.99 -25.52
C TYR A 7 8.76 -9.74 -24.67
N ILE A 8 9.12 -8.56 -25.17
CA ILE A 8 8.86 -7.28 -24.48
C ILE A 8 7.34 -7.06 -24.36
N ILE A 9 6.58 -7.26 -25.43
CA ILE A 9 5.13 -7.11 -25.42
C ILE A 9 4.48 -8.10 -24.43
N ILE A 10 4.88 -9.37 -24.46
CA ILE A 10 4.37 -10.39 -23.52
C ILE A 10 4.72 -10.02 -22.08
N GLY A 11 5.96 -9.57 -21.82
CA GLY A 11 6.40 -9.13 -20.50
C GLY A 11 5.59 -7.94 -19.98
N VAL A 12 5.32 -6.94 -20.83
CA VAL A 12 4.49 -5.78 -20.49
C VAL A 12 3.05 -6.20 -20.20
N ILE A 13 2.46 -7.08 -21.03
CA ILE A 13 1.10 -7.59 -20.81
C ILE A 13 1.02 -8.37 -19.49
N ALA A 14 1.99 -9.24 -19.22
CA ALA A 14 2.05 -10.01 -17.98
C ALA A 14 2.18 -9.09 -16.75
N LEU A 15 3.00 -8.05 -16.83
CA LEU A 15 3.15 -7.06 -15.77
C LEU A 15 1.84 -6.29 -15.52
N ILE A 16 1.18 -5.84 -16.58
CA ILE A 16 -0.12 -5.16 -16.50
C ILE A 16 -1.16 -6.09 -15.86
N LEU A 17 -1.25 -7.33 -16.32
CA LEU A 17 -2.19 -8.31 -15.76
C LEU A 17 -1.92 -8.56 -14.27
N LEU A 18 -0.65 -8.70 -13.90
CA LEU A 18 -0.24 -8.85 -12.50
C LEU A 18 -0.65 -7.63 -11.66
N MET A 19 -0.42 -6.42 -12.14
CA MET A 19 -0.85 -5.18 -11.48
C MET A 19 -2.38 -5.15 -11.28
N LEU A 20 -3.15 -5.54 -12.30
CA LEU A 20 -4.62 -5.60 -12.20
C LEU A 20 -5.07 -6.61 -11.13
N VAL A 21 -4.52 -7.82 -11.14
CA VAL A 21 -4.87 -8.86 -10.17
C VAL A 21 -4.53 -8.41 -8.76
N LEU A 22 -3.32 -7.88 -8.54
CA LEU A 22 -2.90 -7.36 -7.25
C LEU A 22 -3.75 -6.17 -6.79
N GLY A 23 -4.16 -5.31 -7.71
CA GLY A 23 -5.05 -4.19 -7.41
C GLY A 23 -6.44 -4.64 -6.96
N ILE A 24 -7.02 -5.65 -7.61
CA ILE A 24 -8.30 -6.24 -7.20
C ILE A 24 -8.16 -6.87 -5.80
N ILE A 25 -7.10 -7.63 -5.56
CA ILE A 25 -6.83 -8.23 -4.25
C ILE A 25 -6.70 -7.15 -3.18
N SER A 26 -5.93 -6.09 -3.44
CA SER A 26 -5.77 -4.95 -2.54
C SER A 26 -7.12 -4.29 -2.20
N GLY A 27 -7.97 -4.07 -3.20
CA GLY A 27 -9.32 -3.54 -3.01
C GLY A 27 -10.19 -4.42 -2.12
N VAL A 28 -10.18 -5.73 -2.34
CA VAL A 28 -10.96 -6.70 -1.53
C VAL A 28 -10.42 -6.82 -0.11
N MET A 29 -9.09 -6.93 0.04
CA MET A 29 -8.43 -7.08 1.34
C MET A 29 -8.67 -5.86 2.25
N GLU A 30 -8.85 -4.67 1.70
CA GLU A 30 -9.16 -3.48 2.49
C GLU A 30 -10.53 -3.56 3.16
N PHE A 31 -11.55 -4.12 2.49
CA PHE A 31 -12.86 -4.38 3.10
C PHE A 31 -12.80 -5.51 4.12
N VAL A 32 -12.07 -6.59 3.82
CA VAL A 32 -11.88 -7.72 4.76
C VAL A 32 -11.16 -7.28 6.03
N LEU A 33 -10.17 -6.40 5.91
CA LEU A 33 -9.47 -5.81 7.06
C LEU A 33 -10.45 -5.01 7.92
N VAL A 34 -11.25 -4.12 7.33
CA VAL A 34 -12.23 -3.33 8.07
C VAL A 34 -13.27 -4.22 8.76
N GLU A 35 -13.79 -5.25 8.09
CA GLU A 35 -14.72 -6.20 8.70
C GLU A 35 -14.08 -6.98 9.85
N SER A 36 -12.84 -7.44 9.69
CA SER A 36 -12.11 -8.20 10.72
C SER A 36 -11.80 -7.34 11.95
N LEU A 37 -11.45 -6.07 11.75
CA LEU A 37 -11.16 -5.12 12.84
C LEU A 37 -12.41 -4.75 13.65
N VAL A 38 -13.60 -4.81 13.03
CA VAL A 38 -14.85 -4.46 13.70
C VAL A 38 -15.56 -5.68 14.31
N ASN A 39 -15.56 -6.83 13.64
CA ASN A 39 -16.31 -8.00 14.09
C ASN A 39 -15.49 -9.02 14.91
N ASN A 40 -14.17 -8.88 15.01
CA ASN A 40 -13.27 -9.82 15.74
C ASN A 40 -13.37 -11.30 15.33
N VAL A 41 -14.05 -11.63 14.24
CA VAL A 41 -14.18 -13.01 13.71
C VAL A 41 -13.40 -13.11 12.41
N VAL A 42 -12.36 -13.95 12.41
CA VAL A 42 -11.48 -14.15 11.24
C VAL A 42 -12.10 -15.20 10.30
N THR A 43 -13.02 -14.77 9.42
CA THR A 43 -13.59 -15.64 8.37
C THR A 43 -13.16 -15.21 6.97
N ILE A 44 -11.92 -15.58 6.58
CA ILE A 44 -11.31 -15.16 5.30
C ILE A 44 -12.20 -15.55 4.10
N ARG A 45 -12.71 -16.78 4.03
CA ARG A 45 -13.36 -17.32 2.83
C ARG A 45 -14.78 -16.77 2.57
N ALA A 46 -15.56 -16.57 3.64
CA ALA A 46 -16.93 -16.05 3.54
C ALA A 46 -16.96 -14.54 3.30
N SER A 47 -16.05 -13.80 3.95
CA SER A 47 -15.89 -12.36 3.77
C SER A 47 -15.41 -12.00 2.37
N VAL A 48 -14.40 -12.69 1.84
CA VAL A 48 -13.90 -12.44 0.47
C VAL A 48 -15.04 -12.51 -0.55
N ARG A 49 -15.85 -13.59 -0.55
CA ARG A 49 -16.95 -13.76 -1.51
C ARG A 49 -18.03 -12.67 -1.40
N ARG A 50 -18.27 -12.16 -0.18
CA ARG A 50 -19.24 -11.08 0.08
C ARG A 50 -18.74 -9.72 -0.42
N TYR A 51 -17.43 -9.45 -0.33
CA TYR A 51 -16.83 -8.16 -0.68
C TYR A 51 -16.16 -8.10 -2.06
N LEU A 52 -16.21 -9.17 -2.88
CA LEU A 52 -15.70 -9.15 -4.26
C LEU A 52 -16.29 -8.00 -5.11
N ARG A 53 -17.62 -7.79 -5.05
CA ARG A 53 -18.29 -6.73 -5.82
C ARG A 53 -17.94 -5.32 -5.32
N PRO A 54 -18.07 -5.00 -4.01
CA PRO A 54 -17.61 -3.72 -3.47
C PRO A 54 -16.11 -3.46 -3.67
N GLY A 55 -15.27 -4.48 -3.48
CA GLY A 55 -13.81 -4.43 -3.67
C GLY A 55 -13.41 -4.14 -5.11
N PHE A 56 -14.11 -4.73 -6.08
CA PHE A 56 -13.91 -4.44 -7.50
C PHE A 56 -14.31 -3.00 -7.87
N ASN A 57 -15.43 -2.49 -7.35
CA ASN A 57 -15.83 -1.10 -7.56
C ASN A 57 -14.82 -0.12 -6.93
N LEU A 58 -14.28 -0.44 -5.76
CA LEU A 58 -13.20 0.33 -5.14
C LEU A 58 -11.93 0.30 -5.98
N PHE A 59 -11.56 -0.86 -6.53
CA PHE A 59 -10.45 -1.00 -7.45
C PHE A 59 -10.62 -0.11 -8.68
N ILE A 60 -11.79 -0.11 -9.33
CA ILE A 60 -12.06 0.77 -10.48
C ILE A 60 -11.91 2.25 -10.09
N VAL A 61 -12.48 2.67 -8.96
CA VAL A 61 -12.36 4.06 -8.50
C VAL A 61 -10.91 4.43 -8.24
N LYS A 62 -10.13 3.57 -7.58
CA LYS A 62 -8.70 3.79 -7.35
C LYS A 62 -7.92 3.85 -8.66
N LEU A 63 -8.16 2.91 -9.58
CA LEU A 63 -7.51 2.85 -10.88
C LEU A 63 -7.77 4.10 -11.71
N VAL A 64 -9.02 4.60 -11.74
CA VAL A 64 -9.37 5.84 -12.45
C VAL A 64 -8.64 7.03 -11.82
N ILE A 65 -8.59 7.10 -10.50
CA ILE A 65 -7.87 8.17 -9.79
C ILE A 65 -6.38 8.09 -10.07
N GLU A 66 -5.76 6.92 -9.96
CA GLU A 66 -4.35 6.70 -10.28
C GLU A 66 -4.03 7.10 -11.73
N LEU A 67 -4.91 6.78 -12.68
CA LEU A 67 -4.76 7.18 -14.08
C LEU A 67 -4.87 8.70 -14.27
N VAL A 68 -5.76 9.37 -13.53
CA VAL A 68 -5.84 10.84 -13.51
C VAL A 68 -4.56 11.44 -12.93
N PHE A 69 -4.03 10.91 -11.83
CA PHE A 69 -2.75 11.36 -11.25
C PHE A 69 -1.58 11.14 -12.20
N LEU A 70 -1.57 10.01 -12.94
CA LEU A 70 -0.57 9.74 -13.97
C LEU A 70 -0.68 10.74 -15.13
N ALA A 71 -1.89 11.06 -15.59
CA ALA A 71 -2.10 12.07 -16.62
C ALA A 71 -1.63 13.47 -16.16
N LEU A 72 -1.93 13.84 -14.92
CA LEU A 72 -1.45 15.09 -14.31
C LEU A 72 0.08 15.11 -14.19
N PHE A 73 0.71 13.99 -13.83
CA PHE A 73 2.16 13.87 -13.79
C PHE A 73 2.79 14.08 -15.16
N ILE A 74 2.27 13.41 -16.20
CA ILE A 74 2.75 13.57 -17.57
C ILE A 74 2.59 15.03 -18.03
N LEU A 75 1.43 15.63 -17.77
CA LEU A 75 1.16 17.03 -18.12
C LEU A 75 2.11 17.99 -17.39
N ALA A 76 2.35 17.78 -16.09
CA ALA A 76 3.27 18.58 -15.29
C ALA A 76 4.74 18.40 -15.70
N MET A 77 5.09 17.28 -16.33
CA MET A 77 6.42 16.99 -16.85
C MET A 77 6.68 17.57 -18.24
N LEU A 78 5.65 18.01 -18.97
CA LEU A 78 5.80 18.59 -20.31
C LEU A 78 6.85 19.71 -20.40
N PRO A 79 6.95 20.66 -19.45
CA PRO A 79 7.96 21.73 -19.53
C PRO A 79 9.40 21.23 -19.50
N VAL A 80 9.65 20.06 -18.88
CA VAL A 80 10.98 19.44 -18.78
C VAL A 80 11.24 18.50 -19.95
N VAL A 81 10.24 17.70 -20.32
CA VAL A 81 10.38 16.67 -21.37
C VAL A 81 10.35 17.27 -22.77
N ALA A 82 9.48 18.27 -23.03
CA ALA A 82 9.30 18.83 -24.36
C ALA A 82 10.58 19.48 -24.94
N PRO A 83 11.41 20.20 -24.16
CA PRO A 83 12.71 20.66 -24.64
C PRO A 83 13.66 19.51 -24.97
N LEU A 84 13.69 18.44 -24.17
CA LEU A 84 14.61 17.30 -24.34
C LEU A 84 14.32 16.48 -25.61
N LEU A 85 13.09 16.53 -26.12
CA LEU A 85 12.69 15.85 -27.36
C LEU A 85 13.13 16.59 -28.64
N LYS A 86 13.64 17.83 -28.52
CA LYS A 86 14.09 18.60 -29.68
C LYS A 86 15.49 18.14 -30.14
N PRO A 87 15.72 17.96 -31.45
CA PRO A 87 17.04 17.61 -31.96
C PRO A 87 18.08 18.69 -31.64
N GLY A 88 19.29 18.28 -31.22
CA GLY A 88 20.42 19.20 -30.98
C GLY A 88 20.50 19.81 -29.58
N VAL A 89 19.69 19.35 -28.63
CA VAL A 89 19.74 19.81 -27.23
C VAL A 89 20.97 19.27 -26.52
N VAL A 90 21.80 20.17 -26.03
CA VAL A 90 22.94 19.81 -25.17
C VAL A 90 22.45 19.66 -23.75
N ILE A 91 22.58 18.46 -23.18
CA ILE A 91 22.27 18.19 -21.77
C ILE A 91 23.35 18.86 -20.93
N THR A 92 23.04 20.03 -20.37
CA THR A 92 23.92 20.72 -19.44
C THR A 92 23.63 20.30 -18.00
N THR A 93 24.62 20.40 -17.12
CA THR A 93 24.44 20.15 -15.67
C THR A 93 23.34 21.04 -15.08
N GLY A 94 23.23 22.30 -15.53
CA GLY A 94 22.17 23.21 -15.09
C GLY A 94 20.76 22.74 -15.46
N LEU A 95 20.59 22.17 -16.65
CA LEU A 95 19.31 21.58 -17.09
C LEU A 95 18.96 20.33 -16.29
N LEU A 96 19.94 19.50 -15.95
CA LEU A 96 19.71 18.32 -15.10
C LEU A 96 19.28 18.72 -13.69
N ILE A 97 19.97 19.69 -13.08
CA ILE A 97 19.62 20.17 -11.74
C ILE A 97 18.21 20.77 -11.72
N SER A 98 17.87 21.62 -12.71
CA SER A 98 16.54 22.22 -12.78
C SER A 98 15.44 21.19 -13.02
N ALA A 99 15.69 20.18 -13.87
CA ALA A 99 14.77 19.06 -14.11
C ALA A 99 14.54 18.24 -12.84
N ILE A 100 15.60 17.94 -12.07
CA ILE A 100 15.50 17.20 -10.81
C ILE A 100 14.70 18.01 -9.78
N ILE A 101 14.98 19.31 -9.62
CA ILE A 101 14.23 20.17 -8.70
C ILE A 101 12.75 20.22 -9.10
N TRP A 102 12.45 20.41 -10.39
CA TRP A 102 11.08 20.39 -10.89
C TRP A 102 10.39 19.06 -10.60
N LEU A 103 11.08 17.95 -10.81
CA LEU A 103 10.57 16.61 -10.50
C LEU A 103 10.24 16.45 -9.02
N ILE A 104 11.11 16.90 -8.12
CA ILE A 104 10.84 16.87 -6.69
C ILE A 104 9.59 17.68 -6.36
N VAL A 105 9.44 18.89 -6.92
CA VAL A 105 8.27 19.75 -6.70
C VAL A 105 6.99 19.08 -7.19
N VAL A 106 6.98 18.54 -8.42
CA VAL A 106 5.82 17.86 -8.99
C VAL A 106 5.44 16.63 -8.16
N LEU A 107 6.42 15.82 -7.78
CA LEU A 107 6.18 14.63 -6.95
C LEU A 107 5.64 15.01 -5.56
N LEU A 108 6.15 16.06 -4.93
CA LEU A 108 5.64 16.54 -3.65
C LEU A 108 4.18 16.99 -3.74
N VAL A 109 3.83 17.78 -4.76
CA VAL A 109 2.46 18.26 -4.96
C VAL A 109 1.51 17.09 -5.20
N LEU A 110 1.89 16.14 -6.06
CA LEU A 110 1.07 14.96 -6.33
C LEU A 110 0.97 14.03 -5.12
N ALA A 111 2.04 13.89 -4.32
CA ALA A 111 2.01 13.08 -3.10
C ALA A 111 1.04 13.66 -2.07
N VAL A 112 1.03 14.99 -1.88
CA VAL A 112 0.09 15.66 -0.98
C VAL A 112 -1.35 15.50 -1.49
N ALA A 113 -1.60 15.79 -2.76
CA ALA A 113 -2.93 15.64 -3.35
C ALA A 113 -3.41 14.18 -3.30
N GLY A 114 -2.53 13.21 -3.60
CA GLY A 114 -2.83 11.78 -3.55
C GLY A 114 -3.12 11.30 -2.12
N GLY A 115 -2.37 11.79 -1.13
CA GLY A 115 -2.61 11.52 0.29
C GLY A 115 -3.99 11.99 0.75
N ILE A 116 -4.39 13.20 0.33
CA ILE A 116 -5.73 13.76 0.61
C ILE A 116 -6.82 12.88 -0.02
N VAL A 117 -6.71 12.58 -1.32
CA VAL A 117 -7.70 11.76 -2.04
C VAL A 117 -7.81 10.36 -1.42
N ASN A 118 -6.68 9.72 -1.12
CA ASN A 118 -6.67 8.42 -0.45
C ASN A 118 -7.27 8.48 0.96
N SER A 119 -7.14 9.60 1.67
CA SER A 119 -7.82 9.79 2.94
C SER A 119 -9.34 9.80 2.79
N PHE A 120 -9.87 10.49 1.78
CA PHE A 120 -11.32 10.52 1.51
C PHE A 120 -11.85 9.15 1.10
N ILE A 121 -11.13 8.44 0.22
CA ILE A 121 -11.47 7.06 -0.16
C ILE A 121 -11.49 6.17 1.09
N GLY A 122 -10.45 6.27 1.93
CA GLY A 122 -10.34 5.54 3.18
C GLY A 122 -11.56 5.74 4.07
N LEU A 123 -11.95 6.98 4.36
CA LEU A 123 -13.14 7.32 5.16
C LEU A 123 -14.45 6.80 4.54
N SER A 124 -14.52 6.70 3.22
CA SER A 124 -15.72 6.28 2.49
C SER A 124 -15.94 4.77 2.50
N ILE A 125 -14.90 3.96 2.70
CA ILE A 125 -14.98 2.49 2.74
C ILE A 125 -15.93 1.97 3.84
N PRO A 126 -15.75 2.33 5.14
CA PRO A 126 -16.68 1.92 6.18
C PRO A 126 -18.09 2.48 5.94
N VAL A 127 -18.23 3.73 5.47
CA VAL A 127 -19.54 4.32 5.13
C VAL A 127 -20.26 3.49 4.05
N ALA A 128 -19.56 3.11 2.98
CA ALA A 128 -20.10 2.26 1.93
C ALA A 128 -20.52 0.88 2.48
N MET A 129 -19.72 0.32 3.39
CA MET A 129 -19.96 -0.99 3.99
C MET A 129 -21.19 -1.00 4.90
N TYR A 130 -21.29 -0.08 5.85
CA TYR A 130 -22.37 -0.07 6.85
C TYR A 130 -23.68 0.51 6.33
N ASN A 131 -23.62 1.52 5.46
CA ASN A 131 -24.82 2.11 4.87
C ASN A 131 -25.34 1.35 3.64
N ARG A 132 -24.69 0.24 3.24
CA ARG A 132 -24.99 -0.56 2.03
C ARG A 132 -25.11 0.30 0.75
N LYS A 133 -24.27 1.34 0.64
CA LYS A 133 -24.23 2.25 -0.51
C LYS A 133 -23.03 1.94 -1.40
N GLY A 134 -23.11 2.30 -2.68
CA GLY A 134 -21.95 2.26 -3.58
C GLY A 134 -20.85 3.22 -3.13
N ILE A 135 -19.59 2.90 -3.45
CA ILE A 135 -18.42 3.69 -3.00
C ILE A 135 -18.49 5.16 -3.45
N ILE A 136 -19.02 5.44 -4.64
CA ILE A 136 -19.18 6.80 -5.17
C ILE A 136 -20.18 7.61 -4.33
N ALA A 137 -21.29 6.98 -3.93
CA ALA A 137 -22.29 7.62 -3.08
C ALA A 137 -21.72 7.91 -1.69
N ALA A 138 -20.94 6.97 -1.13
CA ALA A 138 -20.24 7.17 0.13
C ALA A 138 -19.20 8.30 0.04
N ILE A 139 -18.43 8.40 -1.06
CA ILE A 139 -17.50 9.51 -1.28
C ILE A 139 -18.23 10.85 -1.31
N LYS A 140 -19.36 10.93 -2.05
CA LYS A 140 -20.16 12.17 -2.12
C LYS A 140 -20.68 12.58 -0.75
N GLU A 141 -21.09 11.62 0.08
CA GLU A 141 -21.57 11.84 1.45
C GLU A 141 -20.45 12.38 2.35
N VAL A 142 -19.28 11.73 2.34
CA VAL A 142 -18.10 12.14 3.13
C VAL A 142 -17.59 13.52 2.68
N VAL A 143 -17.55 13.79 1.38
CA VAL A 143 -17.14 15.11 0.86
C VAL A 143 -18.16 16.19 1.21
N GLY A 144 -19.46 15.87 1.18
CA GLY A 144 -20.52 16.77 1.60
C GLY A 144 -20.41 17.14 3.08
N ALA A 145 -20.14 16.16 3.93
CA ALA A 145 -19.86 16.36 5.34
C ALA A 145 -18.59 17.17 5.61
N PHE A 146 -17.51 16.90 4.87
CA PHE A 146 -16.27 17.67 4.95
C PHE A 146 -16.51 19.16 4.71
N ARG A 147 -17.37 19.52 3.76
CA ARG A 147 -17.70 20.94 3.51
C ARG A 147 -18.41 21.60 4.69
N ARG A 148 -19.12 20.84 5.52
CA ARG A 148 -19.79 21.35 6.73
C ARG A 148 -18.80 21.50 7.89
N GLU A 149 -17.87 20.56 8.05
CA GLU A 149 -16.97 20.49 9.21
C GLU A 149 -15.49 20.35 8.84
N TRP A 150 -15.02 21.19 7.91
CA TRP A 150 -13.66 21.10 7.36
C TRP A 150 -12.56 21.19 8.42
N LYS A 151 -12.79 21.96 9.50
CA LYS A 151 -11.81 22.14 10.58
C LYS A 151 -11.48 20.82 11.28
N GLN A 152 -12.49 19.99 11.55
CA GLN A 152 -12.27 18.71 12.23
C GLN A 152 -11.47 17.74 11.36
N VAL A 153 -11.73 17.74 10.05
CA VAL A 153 -11.00 16.87 9.11
C VAL A 153 -9.56 17.33 8.91
N VAL A 154 -9.30 18.64 8.91
CA VAL A 154 -7.92 19.17 8.88
C VAL A 154 -7.16 18.77 10.15
N VAL A 155 -7.77 18.90 11.33
CA VAL A 155 -7.17 18.44 12.60
C VAL A 155 -6.88 16.94 12.54
N TYR A 156 -7.82 16.13 12.04
CA TYR A 156 -7.61 14.70 11.82
C TYR A 156 -6.41 14.42 10.90
N TRP A 157 -6.25 15.15 9.80
CA TRP A 157 -5.08 14.97 8.92
C TRP A 157 -3.76 15.31 9.61
N VAL A 158 -3.72 16.41 10.37
CA VAL A 158 -2.52 16.80 11.12
C VAL A 158 -2.15 15.71 12.13
N VAL A 159 -3.13 15.26 12.93
CA VAL A 159 -2.91 14.18 13.91
C VAL A 159 -2.48 12.90 13.20
N ARG A 160 -3.13 12.54 12.10
CA ARG A 160 -2.79 11.34 11.32
C ARG A 160 -1.37 11.39 10.75
N ILE A 161 -0.91 12.55 10.28
CA ILE A 161 0.46 12.73 9.78
C ILE A 161 1.45 12.53 10.92
N ILE A 162 1.25 13.21 12.06
CA ILE A 162 2.12 13.08 13.24
C ILE A 162 2.16 11.63 13.72
N LEU A 163 0.98 11.01 13.84
CA LEU A 163 0.85 9.63 14.29
C LEU A 163 1.50 8.64 13.31
N GLY A 164 1.37 8.89 12.00
CA GLY A 164 2.03 8.11 10.96
C GLY A 164 3.54 8.21 11.02
N ILE A 165 4.09 9.41 11.26
CA ILE A 165 5.53 9.63 11.45
C ILE A 165 6.01 8.89 12.71
N VAL A 166 5.34 9.07 13.85
CA VAL A 166 5.72 8.44 15.13
C VAL A 166 5.64 6.92 15.02
N ALA A 167 4.53 6.37 14.52
CA ALA A 167 4.36 4.93 14.34
C ALA A 167 5.37 4.37 13.32
N GLY A 168 5.63 5.11 12.24
CA GLY A 168 6.59 4.75 11.21
C GLY A 168 8.03 4.72 11.74
N ILE A 169 8.43 5.67 12.58
CA ILE A 169 9.75 5.69 13.22
C ILE A 169 9.88 4.51 14.20
N ILE A 170 8.92 4.31 15.09
CA ILE A 170 8.96 3.23 16.10
C ILE A 170 9.02 1.87 15.41
N ALA A 171 8.10 1.62 14.47
CA ALA A 171 8.07 0.37 13.73
C ALA A 171 9.30 0.21 12.84
N GLY A 172 9.74 1.28 12.17
CA GLY A 172 10.92 1.27 11.31
C GLY A 172 12.19 0.91 12.07
N ILE A 173 12.39 1.48 13.25
CA ILE A 173 13.52 1.13 14.14
C ILE A 173 13.40 -0.33 14.59
N ALA A 174 12.23 -0.77 15.05
CA ALA A 174 12.03 -2.15 15.49
C ALA A 174 12.29 -3.17 14.37
N ILE A 175 11.74 -2.92 13.17
CA ILE A 175 11.96 -3.72 11.96
C ILE A 175 13.44 -3.74 11.62
N PHE A 176 14.10 -2.58 11.61
CA PHE A 176 15.52 -2.47 11.28
C PHE A 176 16.39 -3.28 12.23
N ILE A 177 16.14 -3.21 13.55
CA ILE A 177 16.86 -3.99 14.56
C ILE A 177 16.65 -5.49 14.32
N ILE A 178 15.41 -5.94 14.11
CA ILE A 178 15.10 -7.35 13.84
C ILE A 178 15.81 -7.82 12.57
N PHE A 179 15.75 -7.02 11.50
CA PHE A 179 16.41 -7.33 10.24
C PHE A 179 17.92 -7.42 10.40
N LEU A 180 18.53 -6.49 11.15
CA LEU A 180 19.97 -6.49 11.42
C LEU A 180 20.39 -7.77 12.17
N LEU A 181 19.66 -8.15 13.21
CA LEU A 181 19.96 -9.35 13.99
C LEU A 181 19.82 -10.63 13.15
N VAL A 182 18.72 -10.75 12.41
CA VAL A 182 18.49 -11.91 11.53
C VAL A 182 19.51 -11.95 10.39
N ALA A 183 19.84 -10.81 9.79
CA ALA A 183 20.87 -10.70 8.77
C ALA A 183 22.23 -11.13 9.29
N ALA A 184 22.63 -10.69 10.48
CA ALA A 184 23.89 -11.08 11.07
C ALA A 184 23.97 -12.60 11.28
N ILE A 185 22.92 -13.21 11.83
CA ILE A 185 22.86 -14.67 12.05
C ILE A 185 22.94 -15.43 10.72
N LEU A 186 22.13 -15.04 9.73
CA LEU A 186 22.13 -15.69 8.41
C LEU A 186 23.45 -15.48 7.67
N LEU A 187 24.10 -14.33 7.83
CA LEU A 187 25.39 -14.07 7.20
C LEU A 187 26.47 -14.96 7.83
N ILE A 188 26.50 -15.08 9.16
CA ILE A 188 27.44 -15.97 9.86
C ILE A 188 27.27 -17.42 9.40
N ILE A 189 26.03 -17.92 9.35
CA ILE A 189 25.74 -19.29 8.88
C ILE A 189 26.18 -19.46 7.41
N GLY A 190 25.87 -18.49 6.56
CA GLY A 190 26.26 -18.52 5.14
C GLY A 190 27.78 -18.52 4.95
N LEU A 191 28.50 -17.74 5.76
CA LEU A 191 29.96 -17.65 5.74
C LEU A 191 30.60 -18.96 6.22
N VAL A 192 30.12 -19.53 7.32
CA VAL A 192 30.56 -20.84 7.83
C VAL A 192 30.33 -21.91 6.76
N MET A 193 29.15 -21.91 6.13
CA MET A 193 28.81 -22.85 5.06
C MET A 193 29.71 -22.69 3.83
N PHE A 194 30.01 -21.45 3.42
CA PHE A 194 30.93 -21.17 2.32
C PHE A 194 32.32 -21.73 2.59
N PHE A 195 32.91 -21.44 3.76
CA PHE A 195 34.25 -21.94 4.09
C PHE A 195 34.30 -23.46 4.25
N ALA A 196 33.28 -24.05 4.90
CA ALA A 196 33.20 -25.50 5.07
C ALA A 196 33.08 -26.24 3.73
N LEU A 197 32.20 -25.77 2.84
CA LEU A 197 32.02 -26.39 1.51
C LEU A 197 33.24 -26.16 0.61
N SER A 198 33.86 -24.98 0.67
CA SER A 198 35.07 -24.67 -0.11
C SER A 198 36.23 -25.59 0.26
N ALA A 199 36.37 -25.94 1.55
CA ALA A 199 37.41 -26.86 2.01
C ALA A 199 37.22 -28.31 1.52
N ILE A 200 35.98 -28.72 1.25
CA ILE A 200 35.65 -30.10 0.83
C ILE A 200 35.66 -30.23 -0.70
N ALA A 201 35.01 -29.29 -1.40
CA ALA A 201 34.71 -29.40 -2.83
C ALA A 201 35.55 -28.44 -3.71
N GLY A 202 36.30 -27.52 -3.12
CA GLY A 202 37.01 -26.44 -3.82
C GLY A 202 36.12 -25.20 -4.04
N PRO A 203 36.73 -23.99 -4.15
CA PRO A 203 36.00 -22.72 -4.23
C PRO A 203 35.17 -22.54 -5.51
N ASP A 204 35.57 -23.19 -6.60
CA ASP A 204 34.91 -23.06 -7.92
C ASP A 204 33.93 -24.20 -8.22
N SER A 205 33.61 -25.01 -7.23
CA SER A 205 32.70 -26.16 -7.41
C SER A 205 31.29 -25.70 -7.73
N LEU A 206 30.70 -26.26 -8.80
CA LEU A 206 29.29 -26.06 -9.14
C LEU A 206 28.36 -26.47 -7.98
N LEU A 207 28.73 -27.50 -7.21
CA LEU A 207 27.96 -27.96 -6.06
C LEU A 207 27.88 -26.91 -4.95
N LEU A 208 28.98 -26.17 -4.71
CA LEU A 208 29.03 -25.08 -3.73
C LEU A 208 28.03 -23.97 -4.08
N TRP A 209 28.01 -23.56 -5.35
CA TRP A 209 27.10 -22.51 -5.82
C TRP A 209 25.64 -22.93 -5.79
N ILE A 210 25.34 -24.20 -6.07
CA ILE A 210 23.96 -24.73 -5.96
C ILE A 210 23.48 -24.66 -4.50
N VAL A 211 24.30 -25.12 -3.55
CA VAL A 211 23.94 -25.14 -2.12
C VAL A 211 23.83 -23.72 -1.56
N LEU A 212 24.78 -22.84 -1.88
CA LEU A 212 24.73 -21.43 -1.46
C LEU A 212 23.59 -20.67 -2.13
N GLY A 213 23.28 -20.96 -3.39
CA GLY A 213 22.14 -20.38 -4.10
C GLY A 213 20.81 -20.76 -3.44
N ALA A 214 20.63 -22.03 -3.08
CA ALA A 214 19.46 -22.50 -2.34
C ALA A 214 19.36 -21.84 -0.95
N TYR A 215 20.48 -21.70 -0.25
CA TYR A 215 20.54 -21.01 1.04
C TYR A 215 20.20 -19.52 0.92
N ALA A 216 20.78 -18.83 -0.06
CA ALA A 216 20.50 -17.41 -0.31
C ALA A 216 19.02 -17.19 -0.66
N PHE A 217 18.43 -18.07 -1.46
CA PHE A 217 17.00 -18.05 -1.76
C PHE A 217 16.15 -18.20 -0.49
N LEU A 218 16.50 -19.14 0.39
CA LEU A 218 15.81 -19.33 1.67
C LEU A 218 15.98 -18.10 2.58
N ALA A 219 17.17 -17.52 2.64
CA ALA A 219 17.44 -16.30 3.42
C ALA A 219 16.58 -15.12 2.93
N ILE A 220 16.49 -14.92 1.61
CA ILE A 220 15.61 -13.91 1.01
C ILE A 220 14.14 -14.17 1.39
N LEU A 221 13.68 -15.42 1.33
CA LEU A 221 12.32 -15.78 1.71
C LEU A 221 12.02 -15.44 3.18
N VAL A 222 12.97 -15.70 4.08
CA VAL A 222 12.87 -15.32 5.50
C VAL A 222 12.72 -13.80 5.65
N PHE A 223 13.52 -12.99 4.93
CA PHE A 223 13.37 -11.54 4.96
C PHE A 223 12.03 -11.06 4.43
N ILE A 224 11.51 -11.66 3.36
CA ILE A 224 10.19 -11.33 2.83
C ILE A 224 9.11 -11.59 3.87
N ILE A 225 9.12 -12.77 4.51
CA ILE A 225 8.14 -13.13 5.53
C ILE A 225 8.22 -12.20 6.75
N LEU A 226 9.43 -11.93 7.23
CA LEU A 226 9.66 -11.01 8.35
C LEU A 226 9.20 -9.59 8.02
N GLY A 227 9.51 -9.09 6.82
CA GLY A 227 9.08 -7.77 6.37
C GLY A 227 7.56 -7.66 6.29
N LEU A 228 6.90 -8.68 5.74
CA LEU A 228 5.44 -8.74 5.71
C LEU A 228 4.86 -8.69 7.11
N LEU A 229 5.30 -9.57 8.01
CA LEU A 229 4.75 -9.68 9.36
C LEU A 229 4.97 -8.40 10.17
N ALA A 230 6.17 -7.84 10.08
CA ALA A 230 6.53 -6.65 10.84
C ALA A 230 5.91 -5.37 10.26
N SER A 231 5.46 -5.38 9.00
CA SER A 231 4.73 -4.25 8.40
C SER A 231 3.26 -4.15 8.81
N VAL A 232 2.65 -5.22 9.35
CA VAL A 232 1.22 -5.29 9.69
C VAL A 232 0.75 -4.27 10.75
N PRO A 233 1.49 -4.01 11.85
CA PRO A 233 0.97 -3.19 12.96
C PRO A 233 0.65 -1.74 12.56
N VAL A 234 1.45 -1.13 11.69
CA VAL A 234 1.31 0.29 11.32
C VAL A 234 0.00 0.55 10.54
N PRO A 235 -0.30 -0.18 9.43
CA PRO A 235 -1.59 -0.05 8.75
C PRO A 235 -2.78 -0.35 9.66
N VAL A 236 -2.69 -1.35 10.54
CA VAL A 236 -3.77 -1.72 11.47
C VAL A 236 -4.06 -0.57 12.44
N PHE A 237 -3.03 0.00 13.05
CA PHE A 237 -3.16 1.13 13.97
C PHE A 237 -3.76 2.37 13.28
N MET A 238 -3.28 2.70 12.07
CA MET A 238 -3.82 3.80 11.28
C MET A 238 -5.30 3.59 10.91
N LYS A 239 -5.70 2.34 10.61
CA LYS A 239 -7.10 2.00 10.34
C LYS A 239 -7.97 2.16 11.58
N TYR A 240 -7.51 1.72 12.75
CA TYR A 240 -8.23 1.94 14.02
C TYR A 240 -8.44 3.43 14.31
N HIS A 241 -7.40 4.26 14.14
CA HIS A 241 -7.52 5.70 14.35
C HIS A 241 -8.55 6.35 13.40
N MET A 242 -8.51 6.00 12.11
CA MET A 242 -9.49 6.47 11.12
C MET A 242 -10.92 6.07 11.50
N LEU A 243 -11.09 4.83 11.94
CA LEU A 243 -12.35 4.24 12.35
C LEU A 243 -12.92 4.94 13.60
N ALA A 244 -12.10 5.20 14.61
CA ALA A 244 -12.48 5.96 15.80
C ALA A 244 -12.88 7.41 15.48
N PHE A 245 -12.10 8.09 14.61
CA PHE A 245 -12.44 9.43 14.15
C PHE A 245 -13.79 9.45 13.42
N LEU A 246 -14.01 8.50 12.51
CA LEU A 246 -15.25 8.43 11.73
C LEU A 246 -16.47 8.18 12.62
N ASN A 247 -16.34 7.40 13.70
CA ASN A 247 -17.43 7.21 14.65
C ASN A 247 -17.84 8.50 15.35
N ALA A 248 -16.85 9.28 15.79
CA ALA A 248 -17.07 10.54 16.48
C ALA A 248 -17.61 11.64 15.54
N TRP A 249 -17.11 11.67 14.31
CA TRP A 249 -17.45 12.67 13.31
C TRP A 249 -18.76 12.36 12.54
N HIS A 250 -19.04 11.07 12.34
CA HIS A 250 -20.22 10.57 11.63
C HIS A 250 -20.92 9.43 12.37
N PRO A 251 -21.64 9.74 13.47
CA PRO A 251 -22.39 8.74 14.23
C PRO A 251 -23.49 8.07 13.39
N GLU A 252 -23.99 8.75 12.35
CA GLU A 252 -24.97 8.21 11.39
C GLU A 252 -24.43 7.05 10.54
N ALA A 253 -23.10 6.88 10.45
CA ALA A 253 -22.48 5.76 9.74
C ALA A 253 -22.68 4.40 10.43
N ARG A 254 -23.31 4.37 11.63
CA ARG A 254 -23.68 3.16 12.40
C ARG A 254 -22.56 2.14 12.53
N ILE A 255 -21.33 2.60 12.66
CA ILE A 255 -20.17 1.72 12.83
C ILE A 255 -20.20 1.19 14.25
N ARG A 256 -20.40 -0.12 14.42
CA ARG A 256 -20.43 -0.75 15.75
C ARG A 256 -19.01 -0.91 16.27
N PHE A 257 -18.49 0.05 17.02
CA PHE A 257 -17.28 -0.15 17.81
C PHE A 257 -17.65 -0.78 19.15
N PHE A 258 -17.18 -2.02 19.35
CA PHE A 258 -17.00 -2.76 20.61
C PHE A 258 -18.19 -2.89 21.62
N ASP A 259 -19.21 -2.02 21.64
CA ASP A 259 -20.24 -1.95 22.70
C ASP A 259 -21.69 -1.76 22.20
N ALA A 260 -22.07 -2.30 21.04
CA ALA A 260 -23.48 -2.56 20.81
C ALA A 260 -23.83 -3.89 21.50
N ALA A 261 -24.27 -3.81 22.76
CA ALA A 261 -24.81 -4.94 23.51
C ALA A 261 -25.66 -5.85 22.60
N PRO A 262 -25.58 -7.19 22.74
CA PRO A 262 -26.42 -8.07 21.97
C PRO A 262 -27.87 -7.62 22.16
N ILE A 263 -28.60 -7.48 21.06
CA ILE A 263 -30.05 -7.29 21.12
C ILE A 263 -30.58 -8.56 21.78
N ILE A 264 -30.77 -8.53 23.10
CA ILE A 264 -31.57 -9.53 23.79
C ILE A 264 -32.94 -9.36 23.17
N PRO A 265 -33.45 -10.34 22.39
CA PRO A 265 -34.82 -10.24 21.93
C PRO A 265 -35.68 -10.10 23.17
N ALA A 266 -36.50 -9.04 23.22
CA ALA A 266 -37.47 -8.87 24.29
C ALA A 266 -38.23 -10.18 24.44
N ALA A 267 -38.22 -10.74 25.65
CA ALA A 267 -38.92 -11.98 25.92
C ALA A 267 -40.38 -11.81 25.45
N PRO A 268 -40.95 -12.78 24.70
CA PRO A 268 -42.36 -12.73 24.38
C PRO A 268 -43.14 -12.73 25.70
N VAL A 269 -44.03 -11.74 25.83
CA VAL A 269 -44.96 -11.56 26.95
C VAL A 269 -45.83 -12.79 27.14
#